data_AF-A0A0W1AUN5-F1
#
_entry.id   AF-A0A0W1AUN5-F1
#
_cell.length_a   1.000
_cell.length_b   1.000
_cell.length_c   1.000
_cell.angle_alpha   90.00
_cell.angle_beta   90.00
_cell.angle_gamma   90.00
#
_symmetry.space_group_name_H-M   'P 1'
#
loop_
_entity.id
_entity.type
_entity.pdbx_description
1 polymer ?
#
loop_
_entity_poly.entity_id
_entity_poly.type
_entity_poly.pdbx_seq_one_letter_code
_entity_poly.pdbx_strand_id
1 'polypeptide(L)'
;MFVTYCKQNDKIGRVDMIYSNPDDFDLSGTDGFDVDEIPEANTVPGTYSVLMVKLPSNELYYDYIAIQTSNSLEQLINENTLLKSQVKAHSERSDFIEDVISELATQLYK
;
A
#
# COMPACT_ATOMS: atom_id res chain seq x y z
N MET A 1 7.89 12.34 6.06
CA MET A 1 7.48 13.43 5.16
C MET A 1 7.66 12.95 3.72
N PHE A 2 6.59 12.54 3.04
CA PHE A 2 6.74 11.97 1.70
C PHE A 2 6.97 13.08 0.66
N VAL A 3 7.99 12.89 -0.17
CA VAL A 3 8.28 13.78 -1.30
C VAL A 3 7.95 13.03 -2.59
N THR A 4 7.02 13.54 -3.38
CA THR A 4 6.78 13.04 -4.74
C THR A 4 7.60 13.86 -5.73
N TYR A 5 8.54 13.20 -6.40
CA TYR A 5 9.34 13.78 -7.47
C TYR A 5 8.62 13.60 -8.81
N CYS A 6 8.47 14.68 -9.57
CA CYS A 6 8.14 14.56 -10.99
C CYS A 6 9.47 14.41 -11.75
N LYS A 7 9.82 13.17 -12.11
CA LYS A 7 11.11 12.83 -12.72
C LYS A 7 11.28 13.58 -14.06
N GLN A 8 12.17 14.57 -14.12
CA GLN A 8 12.55 15.23 -15.38
C GLN A 8 13.83 14.64 -16.01
N ASN A 9 14.80 14.14 -15.23
CA ASN A 9 15.96 13.34 -15.68
C ASN A 9 16.69 12.68 -14.49
N ASP A 10 17.55 11.67 -14.74
CA ASP A 10 18.28 10.87 -13.72
C ASP A 10 19.28 11.65 -12.83
N LYS A 11 19.40 12.98 -13.00
CA LYS A 11 20.33 13.84 -12.23
C LYS A 11 19.70 15.09 -11.63
N ILE A 12 18.46 15.44 -12.00
CA ILE A 12 17.79 16.67 -11.55
C ILE A 12 16.33 16.30 -11.25
N GLY A 13 15.91 16.52 -10.00
CA GLY A 13 14.56 16.25 -9.53
C GLY A 13 13.93 17.51 -8.95
N ARG A 14 12.73 17.87 -9.41
CA ARG A 14 11.91 18.92 -8.79
C ARG A 14 11.01 18.28 -7.73
N VAL A 15 11.02 18.83 -6.53
CA VAL A 15 10.12 18.45 -5.42
C VAL A 15 8.78 19.15 -5.63
N ASP A 16 7.77 18.42 -6.11
CA ASP A 16 6.45 18.99 -6.45
C ASP A 16 5.48 19.02 -5.26
N MET A 17 5.70 18.19 -4.23
CA MET A 17 4.79 18.11 -3.09
C MET A 17 5.53 17.69 -1.81
N ILE A 18 5.35 18.49 -0.77
CA ILE A 18 5.87 18.28 0.58
C ILE A 18 4.66 17.93 1.45
N TYR A 19 4.55 16.70 1.98
CA TYR A 19 3.49 16.34 2.94
C TYR A 19 4.06 16.14 4.34
N SER A 20 3.77 17.09 5.23
CA SER A 20 4.13 17.12 6.66
C SER A 20 3.08 16.40 7.52
N ASN A 21 3.50 15.80 8.64
CA ASN A 21 2.64 15.28 9.71
C ASN A 21 3.32 15.58 11.06
N PRO A 22 2.68 16.13 12.11
CA PRO A 22 1.42 16.87 12.23
C PRO A 22 1.66 18.31 12.73
N ASP A 23 2.77 18.96 12.38
CA ASP A 23 2.92 20.39 12.67
C ASP A 23 2.40 21.18 11.47
N ASP A 24 1.48 22.12 11.75
CA ASP A 24 0.85 23.05 10.81
C ASP A 24 1.91 23.94 10.14
N PHE A 25 2.66 23.36 9.20
CA PHE A 25 3.59 24.09 8.37
C PHE A 25 2.83 24.58 7.15
N ASP A 26 2.72 25.91 7.00
CA ASP A 26 2.04 26.52 5.88
C ASP A 26 2.82 26.27 4.59
N LEU A 27 2.28 25.39 3.75
CA LEU A 27 2.83 25.02 2.44
C LEU A 27 2.31 25.92 1.31
N SER A 28 1.46 26.91 1.62
CA SER A 28 0.87 27.81 0.64
C SER A 28 1.85 28.91 0.19
N GLY A 29 2.95 28.52 -0.47
CA GLY A 29 3.86 29.49 -1.09
C GLY A 29 5.24 28.99 -1.48
N THR A 30 5.63 27.78 -1.11
CA THR A 30 6.94 27.23 -1.49
C THR A 30 6.82 26.39 -2.74
N ASP A 31 7.24 26.97 -3.86
CA ASP A 31 7.32 26.36 -5.19
C ASP A 31 8.46 25.31 -5.23
N GLY A 32 8.38 24.28 -4.37
CA GLY A 32 9.47 23.33 -4.16
C GLY A 32 10.82 24.00 -3.86
N PHE A 33 11.90 23.27 -4.06
CA PHE A 33 13.24 23.84 -4.16
C PHE A 33 14.07 22.96 -5.10
N ASP A 34 15.00 23.59 -5.83
CA ASP A 34 15.90 22.87 -6.71
C ASP A 34 17.02 22.23 -5.89
N VAL A 35 17.35 21.00 -6.25
CA VAL A 35 18.46 20.25 -5.66
C VAL A 35 19.43 19.91 -6.78
N ASP A 36 20.68 20.31 -6.61
CA ASP A 36 21.75 20.07 -7.59
C ASP A 36 22.11 18.59 -7.72
N GLU A 37 22.04 17.84 -6.61
CA GLU A 37 22.38 16.41 -6.57
C GLU A 37 21.53 15.68 -5.53
N ILE A 38 20.91 14.57 -5.96
CA ILE A 38 20.20 13.66 -5.06
C ILE A 38 21.23 12.70 -4.46
N PRO A 39 21.40 12.64 -3.12
CA PRO A 39 22.35 11.73 -2.50
C PRO A 39 21.99 10.27 -2.83
N GLU A 40 22.98 9.38 -2.90
CA GLU A 40 22.71 7.95 -3.04
C GLU A 40 22.28 7.33 -1.70
N ALA A 41 21.28 6.44 -1.73
CA ALA A 41 20.85 5.72 -0.55
C ALA A 41 21.87 4.64 -0.16
N ASN A 42 22.22 4.56 1.12
CA ASN A 42 22.97 3.41 1.61
C ASN A 42 22.04 2.19 1.68
N THR A 43 22.54 1.01 1.35
CA THR A 43 21.79 -0.24 1.52
C THR A 43 21.95 -0.75 2.94
N VAL A 44 20.96 -0.47 3.79
CA VAL A 44 20.92 -1.00 5.16
C VAL A 44 20.06 -2.27 5.17
N PRO A 45 20.62 -3.45 5.51
CA PRO A 45 19.88 -4.71 5.52
C PRO A 45 18.63 -4.65 6.40
N GLY A 46 17.51 -5.20 5.89
CA GLY A 46 16.24 -5.24 6.64
C GLY A 46 15.51 -3.90 6.72
N THR A 47 15.91 -2.90 5.92
CA THR A 47 15.21 -1.62 5.80
C THR A 47 14.93 -1.29 4.34
N TYR A 48 13.94 -0.43 4.10
CA TYR A 48 13.83 0.29 2.84
C TYR A 48 14.13 1.77 3.08
N SER A 49 14.85 2.38 2.15
CA SER A 49 15.25 3.78 2.25
C SER A 49 14.16 4.67 1.64
N VAL A 50 13.78 5.72 2.37
CA VAL A 50 12.84 6.74 1.89
C VAL A 50 13.54 8.09 1.93
N LEU A 51 13.58 8.76 0.79
CA LEU A 51 14.17 10.09 0.67
C LEU A 51 13.24 11.12 1.31
N MET A 52 13.78 11.86 2.27
CA MET A 52 13.11 12.88 3.07
C MET A 52 13.85 14.21 2.91
N VAL A 53 13.15 15.31 3.17
CA VAL A 53 13.74 16.65 3.27
C VAL A 53 13.72 17.10 4.72
N LYS A 54 14.78 17.72 5.19
CA LYS A 54 14.84 18.37 6.49
C LYS A 54 14.47 19.84 6.33
N LEU A 55 13.34 20.25 6.89
CA LEU A 55 12.93 21.65 6.95
C LEU A 55 13.37 22.26 8.29
N PRO A 56 13.80 23.54 8.32
CA PRO A 56 13.85 24.50 7.21
C PRO A 56 15.15 24.46 6.40
N SER A 57 16.09 23.57 6.69
CA SER A 57 17.42 23.57 6.06
C SER A 57 17.45 23.12 4.60
N ASN A 58 16.32 22.61 4.06
CA ASN A 58 16.19 22.07 2.72
C ASN A 58 17.23 20.99 2.39
N GLU A 59 17.68 20.25 3.41
CA GLU A 59 18.67 19.18 3.24
C GLU A 59 17.98 17.85 2.94
N LEU A 60 18.44 17.11 1.93
CA LEU A 60 17.98 15.76 1.63
C LEU A 60 18.65 14.72 2.53
N TYR A 61 17.87 13.79 3.06
CA TYR A 61 18.38 12.65 3.82
C TYR A 61 17.53 11.40 3.59
N TYR A 62 18.11 10.22 3.80
CA TYR A 62 17.36 8.96 3.78
C TYR A 62 16.95 8.56 5.19
N ASP A 63 15.67 8.28 5.37
CA ASP A 63 15.16 7.58 6.53
C ASP A 63 15.09 6.07 6.22
N TYR A 64 15.49 5.25 7.19
CA TYR A 64 15.60 3.80 7.04
C TYR A 64 14.50 3.13 7.84
N ILE A 65 13.41 2.82 7.17
CA ILE A 65 12.25 2.21 7.80
C ILE A 65 12.47 0.70 7.82
N ALA A 66 12.46 0.11 9.01
CA ALA A 66 12.55 -1.33 9.18
C ALA A 66 11.46 -2.05 8.38
N ILE A 67 11.88 -2.99 7.54
CA ILE A 67 10.97 -3.93 6.88
C ILE A 67 10.43 -4.81 8.00
N GLN A 68 9.19 -4.57 8.41
CA GLN A 68 8.49 -5.45 9.32
C GLN A 68 8.35 -6.80 8.61
N THR A 69 9.15 -7.80 9.02
CA THR A 69 9.00 -9.19 8.60
C THR A 69 7.72 -9.72 9.25
N SER A 70 6.58 -9.31 8.74
CA SER A 70 5.31 -9.54 9.41
C SER A 70 4.94 -11.02 9.27
N ASN A 71 4.92 -11.74 10.38
CA ASN A 71 4.20 -13.02 10.56
C ASN A 71 2.73 -12.95 10.08
N SER A 72 2.21 -11.74 9.85
CA SER A 72 0.93 -11.45 9.24
C SER A 72 0.78 -12.05 7.84
N LEU A 73 1.83 -12.20 7.03
CA LEU A 73 1.66 -12.78 5.68
C LEU A 73 1.15 -14.23 5.74
N GLU A 74 1.73 -15.04 6.62
CA GLU A 74 1.33 -16.43 6.81
C GLU A 74 -0.09 -16.52 7.43
N GLN A 75 -0.40 -15.62 8.37
CA GLN A 75 -1.76 -15.49 8.92
C GLN A 75 -2.78 -15.11 7.83
N LEU A 76 -2.48 -14.13 6.99
CA LEU A 76 -3.34 -13.73 5.88
C LEU A 76 -3.54 -14.87 4.87
N ILE A 77 -2.51 -15.66 4.57
CA ILE A 77 -2.61 -16.82 3.69
C ILE A 77 -3.56 -17.87 4.29
N ASN A 78 -3.43 -18.14 5.60
CA ASN A 78 -4.29 -19.08 6.30
C ASN A 78 -5.75 -18.61 6.33
N GLU A 79 -5.98 -17.33 6.64
CA GLU A 79 -7.32 -16.73 6.60
C GLU A 79 -7.94 -16.78 5.20
N ASN A 80 -7.16 -16.48 4.15
CA ASN A 80 -7.64 -16.52 2.77
C ASN A 80 -8.03 -17.96 2.35
N THR A 81 -7.26 -18.94 2.80
CA THR A 81 -7.53 -20.36 2.55
C THR A 81 -8.82 -20.80 3.24
N LEU A 82 -9.03 -20.39 4.49
CA LEU A 82 -10.26 -20.65 5.25
C LEU A 82 -11.47 -19.98 4.61
N LEU A 83 -11.36 -18.73 4.19
CA LEU A 83 -12.46 -18.01 3.54
C LEU A 83 -12.84 -18.66 2.21
N LYS A 84 -11.86 -19.07 1.40
CA LYS A 84 -12.13 -19.79 0.14
C LYS A 84 -12.86 -21.11 0.36
N SER A 85 -12.49 -21.87 1.40
CA SER A 85 -13.19 -23.12 1.71
C SER A 85 -14.62 -22.89 2.19
N GLN A 86 -14.86 -21.85 3.00
CA GLN A 86 -16.20 -21.46 3.42
C GLN A 86 -17.09 -21.03 2.24
N VAL A 87 -16.56 -20.21 1.33
CA VAL A 87 -17.28 -19.78 0.12
C VAL A 87 -17.63 -20.99 -0.74
N LYS A 88 -16.69 -21.93 -0.92
CA LYS A 88 -16.93 -23.15 -1.68
C LYS A 88 -18.05 -24.00 -1.07
N ALA A 89 -17.98 -24.25 0.25
CA ALA A 89 -19.02 -25.01 0.95
C ALA A 89 -20.39 -24.32 0.89
N HIS A 90 -20.42 -22.99 0.94
CA HIS A 90 -21.66 -22.23 0.79
C HIS A 90 -22.22 -22.31 -0.63
N SER A 91 -21.36 -22.28 -1.66
CA SER A 91 -21.76 -22.48 -3.05
C SER A 91 -22.37 -23.86 -3.25
N GLU A 92 -21.67 -24.92 -2.84
CA GLU A 92 -22.15 -26.31 -2.95
C GLU A 92 -23.50 -26.52 -2.22
N ARG A 93 -23.66 -25.89 -1.05
CA ARG A 93 -24.92 -25.90 -0.33
C ARG A 93 -26.04 -25.17 -1.07
N SER A 94 -25.72 -24.07 -1.74
CA SER A 94 -26.69 -23.30 -2.50
C SER A 94 -27.20 -24.10 -3.70
N ASP A 95 -26.29 -24.73 -4.43
CA ASP A 95 -26.60 -25.60 -5.58
C ASP A 95 -27.51 -26.77 -5.15
N PHE A 96 -27.17 -27.41 -4.02
CA PHE A 96 -28.01 -28.48 -3.46
C PHE A 96 -29.43 -28.00 -3.09
N ILE A 97 -29.57 -26.80 -2.51
CA ILE A 97 -30.88 -26.24 -2.16
C ILE A 97 -31.70 -25.95 -3.44
N GLU A 98 -31.05 -25.44 -4.48
CA GLU A 98 -31.69 -25.16 -5.77
C GLU A 98 -32.23 -26.43 -6.43
N ASP A 99 -31.46 -27.53 -6.37
CA ASP A 99 -31.88 -28.83 -6.88
C ASP A 99 -33.12 -29.36 -6.12
N VAL A 100 -33.12 -29.27 -4.79
CA VAL A 100 -34.26 -29.71 -3.95
C VAL A 100 -35.51 -28.87 -4.22
N ILE A 101 -35.37 -27.55 -4.39
CA ILE A 101 -36.50 -26.67 -4.72
C ILE A 101 -37.07 -27.03 -6.09
N SER A 102 -36.21 -27.27 -7.07
CA SER A 102 -36.62 -27.62 -8.43
C SER A 102 -37.35 -28.96 -8.47
N GLU A 103 -36.88 -29.95 -7.71
CA GLU A 103 -37.55 -31.23 -7.55
C GLU A 103 -38.93 -31.07 -6.89
N LEU A 104 -39.01 -30.33 -5.78
CA LEU A 104 -40.27 -30.04 -5.08
C LEU A 104 -41.28 -29.32 -5.98
N ALA A 105 -40.83 -28.32 -6.75
CA ALA A 105 -41.68 -27.61 -7.71
C ALA A 105 -42.22 -28.59 -8.76
N THR A 106 -41.37 -29.47 -9.29
CA THR A 106 -41.78 -30.49 -10.27
C THR A 106 -42.82 -31.47 -9.69
N GLN A 107 -42.72 -31.80 -8.41
CA GLN A 107 -43.71 -32.65 -7.73
C GLN A 107 -45.04 -31.92 -7.46
N LEU A 108 -45.02 -30.61 -7.20
CA LEU A 108 -46.21 -29.79 -6.93
C LEU A 108 -47.06 -29.48 -8.17
N TYR A 109 -46.43 -29.37 -9.35
CA TYR A 109 -47.12 -29.08 -10.62
C TYR A 109 -47.45 -30.33 -11.45
N LYS A 110 -47.27 -31.54 -10.88
CA LYS A 110 -47.82 -32.80 -11.39
C LYS A 110 -49.23 -33.03 -10.88
#